data_AF-A0AA37L5I3-F1
#
_entry.id   AF-A0AA37L5I3-F1
#
_cell.length_a   1.000
_cell.length_b   1.000
_cell.length_c   1.000
_cell.angle_alpha   90.00
_cell.angle_beta   90.00
_cell.angle_gamma   90.00
#
_symmetry.space_group_name_H-M   'P 1'
#
loop_
_entity.id
_entity.type
_entity.pdbx_description
1 polymer ?
#
loop_
_entity_poly.entity_id
_entity_poly.type
_entity_poly.pdbx_seq_one_letter_code
_entity_poly.pdbx_strand_id
1 'polypeptide(L)'
;MGPAQLISATNPAAVTGSEAYGTEVHAATFAPECNAYEALSQGGTYFNGTAGANYISLEMKKSSCGSQHVPYTLAMFDTIINQPIFANGSACDQQIRLFNTTVTKGAFEPVPVRGTVKSNLGPFKTDTSFPDVAGFQAATPFIENNYLPCEMFRGYNPVKTT
;
A
#
# COMPACT_ATOMS: atom_id res chain seq x y z
N MET A 1 -14.01 -9.45 8.08
CA MET A 1 -14.13 -8.51 6.95
C MET A 1 -12.74 -7.98 6.66
N GLY A 2 -12.30 -8.07 5.40
CA GLY A 2 -11.01 -7.52 4.97
C GLY A 2 -11.01 -5.99 5.00
N PRO A 3 -9.83 -5.34 4.86
CA PRO A 3 -9.74 -3.89 4.74
C PRO A 3 -10.46 -3.41 3.48
N ALA A 4 -11.09 -2.23 3.52
CA ALA A 4 -11.68 -1.65 2.32
C ALA A 4 -10.58 -1.19 1.35
N GLN A 5 -10.84 -1.28 0.04
CA GLN A 5 -9.88 -0.99 -1.01
C GLN A 5 -10.41 0.05 -1.99
N LEU A 6 -9.51 0.91 -2.46
CA LEU A 6 -9.74 1.75 -3.64
C LEU A 6 -9.03 1.07 -4.82
N ILE A 7 -9.76 0.78 -5.89
CA ILE A 7 -9.23 0.20 -7.13
C ILE A 7 -9.65 1.09 -8.30
N SER A 8 -8.78 1.28 -9.28
CA SER A 8 -9.06 2.15 -10.43
C SER A 8 -10.37 1.75 -11.10
N ALA A 9 -11.31 2.69 -11.22
CA ALA A 9 -12.63 2.46 -11.80
C ALA A 9 -12.56 1.98 -13.26
N THR A 10 -11.46 2.25 -13.94
CA THR A 10 -11.17 1.83 -15.32
C THR A 10 -10.65 0.40 -15.42
N ASN A 11 -10.46 -0.32 -14.31
CA ASN A 11 -9.99 -1.70 -14.29
C ASN A 11 -11.04 -2.64 -13.67
N PRO A 12 -12.11 -2.99 -14.42
CA PRO A 12 -13.21 -3.81 -13.91
C PRO A 12 -12.76 -5.21 -13.49
N ALA A 13 -11.75 -5.79 -14.15
CA ALA A 13 -11.20 -7.09 -13.80
C ALA A 13 -10.59 -7.08 -12.39
N ALA A 14 -9.86 -6.02 -12.02
CA ALA A 14 -9.30 -5.88 -10.68
C ALA A 14 -10.38 -5.65 -9.60
N VAL A 15 -11.43 -4.88 -9.94
CA VAL A 15 -12.57 -4.66 -9.03
C VAL A 15 -13.28 -5.98 -8.74
N THR A 16 -13.75 -6.69 -9.77
CA THR A 16 -14.42 -7.98 -9.60
C THR A 16 -13.51 -9.01 -8.95
N GLY A 17 -12.22 -9.00 -9.29
CA GLY A 17 -11.22 -9.90 -8.71
C GLY A 17 -11.12 -9.74 -7.21
N SER A 18 -10.96 -8.50 -6.70
CA SER A 18 -10.85 -8.26 -5.25
C SER A 18 -12.16 -8.51 -4.50
N GLU A 19 -13.31 -8.17 -5.09
CA GLU A 19 -14.63 -8.47 -4.51
C GLU A 19 -14.87 -9.98 -4.33
N ALA A 20 -14.35 -10.82 -5.24
CA ALA A 20 -14.48 -12.28 -5.16
C ALA A 20 -13.84 -12.87 -3.89
N TYR A 21 -12.86 -12.18 -3.30
CA TYR A 21 -12.26 -12.58 -2.03
C TYR A 21 -13.07 -12.12 -0.81
N GLY A 22 -14.13 -11.33 -0.98
CA GLY A 22 -14.94 -10.77 0.10
C GLY A 22 -14.40 -9.44 0.64
N THR A 23 -13.62 -8.72 -0.18
CA THR A 23 -13.12 -7.39 0.12
C THR A 23 -14.18 -6.33 -0.20
N GLU A 24 -14.30 -5.30 0.63
CA GLU A 24 -15.08 -4.11 0.29
C GLU A 24 -14.28 -3.26 -0.70
N VAL A 25 -14.74 -3.15 -1.95
CA VAL A 25 -14.04 -2.43 -3.01
C VAL A 25 -14.82 -1.19 -3.41
N HIS A 26 -14.13 -0.07 -3.57
CA HIS A 26 -14.69 1.12 -4.18
C HIS A 26 -13.93 1.43 -5.47
N ALA A 27 -14.66 1.47 -6.58
CA ALA A 27 -14.16 1.93 -7.87
C ALA A 27 -13.79 3.42 -7.78
N ALA A 28 -12.50 3.72 -7.90
CA ALA A 28 -11.91 5.01 -7.54
C ALA A 28 -11.19 5.68 -8.72
N THR A 29 -10.99 6.98 -8.59
CA THR A 29 -10.04 7.76 -9.39
C THR A 29 -8.82 8.11 -8.55
N PHE A 30 -7.66 8.27 -9.20
CA PHE A 30 -6.41 8.60 -8.53
C PHE A 30 -5.77 9.84 -9.12
N ALA A 31 -5.17 10.65 -8.25
CA ALA A 31 -4.44 11.84 -8.63
C ALA A 31 -3.13 11.89 -7.82
N PRO A 32 -1.97 11.87 -8.48
CA PRO A 32 -1.76 11.71 -9.93
C PRO A 32 -2.15 10.30 -10.44
N GLU A 33 -2.58 10.22 -11.70
CA GLU A 33 -2.83 8.93 -12.33
C GLU A 33 -1.49 8.29 -12.74
N CYS A 34 -1.26 7.04 -12.36
CA CYS A 34 -0.08 6.25 -12.74
C CYS A 34 1.29 6.88 -12.38
N ASN A 35 1.36 7.87 -11.49
CA ASN A 35 2.61 8.52 -11.09
C ASN A 35 2.71 8.70 -9.56
N ALA A 36 3.00 7.64 -8.80
CA ALA A 36 3.13 7.73 -7.33
C ALA A 36 4.28 8.63 -6.80
N TYR A 37 5.03 9.29 -7.70
CA TYR A 37 6.16 10.17 -7.38
C TYR A 37 5.91 11.63 -7.79
N GLU A 38 4.67 11.99 -8.18
CA GLU A 38 4.36 13.37 -8.55
C GLU A 38 4.71 14.33 -7.42
N ALA A 39 5.41 15.40 -7.80
CA ALA A 39 5.99 16.33 -6.84
C ALA A 39 4.97 17.40 -6.44
N LEU A 40 4.99 17.78 -5.16
CA LEU A 40 4.38 19.02 -4.72
C LEU A 40 5.28 20.20 -5.08
N SER A 41 4.69 21.35 -5.43
CA SER A 41 5.43 22.59 -5.73
C SER A 41 6.32 23.05 -4.58
N GLN A 42 5.88 22.85 -3.33
CA GLN A 42 6.65 23.10 -2.10
C GLN A 42 7.64 21.97 -1.72
N GLY A 43 7.85 21.00 -2.60
CA GLY A 43 8.66 19.80 -2.35
C GLY A 43 7.92 18.68 -1.63
N GLY A 44 8.40 17.44 -1.82
CA GLY A 44 7.71 16.22 -1.42
C GLY A 44 6.88 15.64 -2.56
N THR A 45 6.14 14.57 -2.27
CA THR A 45 5.22 13.91 -3.20
C THR A 45 3.82 13.81 -2.62
N TYR A 46 2.82 13.67 -3.47
CA TYR A 46 1.44 13.46 -3.05
C TYR A 46 0.77 12.31 -3.78
N PHE A 47 -0.27 11.76 -3.16
CA PHE A 47 -1.13 10.77 -3.79
C PHE A 47 -2.53 10.82 -3.17
N ASN A 48 -3.55 10.92 -4.02
CA ASN A 48 -4.94 10.97 -3.63
C ASN A 48 -5.72 9.89 -4.38
N GLY A 49 -6.63 9.23 -3.68
CA GLY A 49 -7.62 8.31 -4.26
C GLY A 49 -9.01 8.68 -3.77
N THR A 50 -10.00 8.68 -4.65
CA THR A 50 -11.38 9.06 -4.32
C THR A 50 -12.40 8.17 -4.99
N ALA A 51 -13.43 7.75 -4.24
CA ALA A 51 -14.60 7.03 -4.72
C ALA A 51 -15.85 7.54 -4.00
N GLY A 52 -16.57 8.48 -4.63
CA GLY A 52 -17.70 9.16 -3.97
C GLY A 52 -17.25 9.91 -2.72
N ALA A 53 -17.78 9.53 -1.55
CA ALA A 53 -17.38 10.10 -0.27
C ALA A 53 -16.10 9.46 0.31
N ASN A 54 -15.68 8.29 -0.18
CA ASN A 54 -14.52 7.56 0.34
C ASN A 54 -13.23 8.08 -0.27
N TYR A 55 -12.18 8.22 0.54
CA TYR A 55 -10.91 8.76 0.07
C TYR A 55 -9.69 8.30 0.86
N ILE A 56 -8.53 8.45 0.22
CA ILE A 56 -7.22 8.49 0.84
C ILE A 56 -6.44 9.68 0.29
N SER A 57 -5.67 10.35 1.14
CA SER A 57 -4.78 11.44 0.75
C SER A 57 -3.46 11.32 1.50
N LEU A 58 -2.37 11.44 0.76
CA LEU A 58 -1.00 11.31 1.24
C LEU A 58 -0.21 12.53 0.78
N GLU A 59 0.52 13.16 1.70
CA GLU A 59 1.56 14.14 1.38
C GLU A 59 2.82 13.78 2.16
N MET A 60 3.90 13.49 1.44
CA MET A 60 5.12 12.92 2.00
C MET A 60 6.34 13.74 1.61
N LYS A 61 7.26 13.94 2.55
CA LYS A 61 8.58 14.56 2.29
C LYS A 61 9.68 13.57 2.65
N LYS A 62 10.75 13.57 1.88
CA LYS A 62 11.97 12.82 2.23
C LYS A 62 12.41 13.26 3.62
N SER A 63 12.61 12.30 4.52
CA SER A 63 13.15 12.59 5.83
C SER A 63 14.63 12.91 5.70
N SER A 64 15.05 14.04 6.27
CA SER A 64 16.46 14.43 6.28
C SER A 64 17.24 13.62 7.32
N CYS A 65 18.52 13.39 7.06
CA CYS A 65 19.43 12.80 8.04
C CYS A 65 19.53 13.74 9.27
N GLY A 66 18.99 13.32 10.42
CA GLY A 66 18.94 14.15 11.64
C GLY A 66 17.82 13.75 12.61
N SER A 67 17.28 14.72 13.35
CA SER A 67 16.28 14.56 14.43
C SER A 67 14.90 14.01 13.99
N GLN A 68 14.69 13.79 12.70
CA GLN A 68 13.44 13.25 12.12
C GLN A 68 13.59 11.79 11.65
N HIS A 69 14.39 11.00 12.37
CA HIS A 69 14.66 9.60 12.02
C HIS A 69 13.36 8.78 11.87
N VAL A 70 13.27 7.95 10.84
CA VAL A 70 12.18 6.97 10.70
C VAL A 70 12.45 5.85 11.71
N PRO A 71 11.52 5.53 12.62
CA PRO A 71 11.79 4.59 13.72
C PRO A 71 11.90 3.13 13.26
N TYR A 72 11.67 2.86 11.98
CA TYR A 72 11.60 1.53 11.38
C TYR A 72 12.69 1.36 10.32
N THR A 73 13.21 0.14 10.17
CA THR A 73 14.14 -0.20 9.09
C THR A 73 13.37 -0.72 7.87
N LEU A 74 13.95 -0.60 6.68
CA LEU A 74 13.37 -1.24 5.49
C LEU A 74 13.27 -2.77 5.66
N ALA A 75 14.24 -3.38 6.34
CA ALA A 75 14.24 -4.81 6.66
C ALA A 75 13.04 -5.21 7.53
N MET A 76 12.59 -4.35 8.46
CA MET A 76 11.35 -4.61 9.20
C MET A 76 10.17 -4.72 8.24
N PHE A 77 10.03 -3.81 7.27
CA PHE A 77 8.95 -3.86 6.28
C PHE A 77 9.01 -5.13 5.41
N ASP A 78 10.20 -5.55 4.96
CA ASP A 78 10.38 -6.81 4.23
C ASP A 78 9.87 -8.03 5.04
N THR A 79 10.04 -8.01 6.36
CA THR A 79 9.57 -9.12 7.21
C THR A 79 8.07 -9.12 7.50
N ILE A 80 7.36 -8.00 7.37
CA ILE A 80 5.96 -7.90 7.79
C ILE A 80 4.98 -7.70 6.64
N ILE A 81 5.40 -7.22 5.47
CA ILE A 81 4.46 -6.78 4.41
C ILE A 81 3.95 -7.92 3.53
N ASN A 82 4.68 -9.03 3.43
CA ASN A 82 4.35 -10.17 2.58
C ASN A 82 3.37 -11.15 3.25
N GLN A 83 2.30 -10.61 3.88
CA GLN A 83 1.23 -11.42 4.50
C GLN A 83 0.18 -11.81 3.45
N PRO A 84 -0.41 -13.02 3.55
CA PRO A 84 -1.55 -13.38 2.73
C PRO A 84 -2.80 -12.58 3.11
N ILE A 85 -3.70 -12.42 2.15
CA ILE A 85 -4.99 -11.74 2.33
C ILE A 85 -6.06 -12.78 2.61
N PHE A 86 -6.74 -12.64 3.75
CA PHE A 86 -7.77 -13.56 4.24
C PHE A 86 -9.09 -12.80 4.40
N ALA A 87 -9.87 -12.64 3.32
CA ALA A 87 -11.13 -11.90 3.39
C ALA A 87 -12.35 -12.83 3.67
N ASN A 88 -12.58 -13.86 2.84
CA ASN A 88 -13.65 -14.85 3.04
C ASN A 88 -13.22 -16.12 3.77
N GLY A 89 -11.91 -16.31 3.97
CA GLY A 89 -11.33 -17.44 4.71
C GLY A 89 -11.31 -18.78 3.98
N SER A 90 -11.75 -18.85 2.72
CA SER A 90 -11.69 -20.06 1.89
C SER A 90 -10.65 -19.97 0.79
N ALA A 91 -10.62 -18.85 0.06
CA ALA A 91 -9.62 -18.54 -0.95
C ALA A 91 -8.79 -17.33 -0.51
N CYS A 92 -7.48 -17.46 -0.64
CA CYS A 92 -6.52 -16.48 -0.18
C CYS A 92 -5.58 -16.07 -1.31
N ASP A 93 -5.16 -14.80 -1.27
CA ASP A 93 -4.11 -14.27 -2.13
C ASP A 93 -2.82 -14.14 -1.35
N GLN A 94 -1.73 -14.60 -1.97
CA GLN A 94 -0.38 -14.36 -1.47
C GLN A 94 0.31 -13.34 -2.36
N GLN A 95 0.37 -12.09 -1.87
CA GLN A 95 1.14 -11.04 -2.50
C GLN A 95 2.55 -10.99 -1.88
N ILE A 96 3.57 -11.24 -2.70
CA ILE A 96 4.98 -11.20 -2.32
C ILE A 96 5.61 -9.97 -3.00
N ARG A 97 5.84 -8.92 -2.23
CA ARG A 97 6.59 -7.73 -2.66
C ARG A 97 8.07 -8.05 -2.69
N LEU A 98 8.70 -7.69 -3.80
CA LEU A 98 10.12 -7.89 -4.03
C LEU A 98 10.89 -6.59 -3.77
N PHE A 99 11.88 -6.66 -2.89
CA PHE A 99 12.85 -5.60 -2.68
C PHE A 99 14.13 -5.88 -3.49
N ASN A 100 15.01 -4.88 -3.62
CA ASN A 100 16.30 -4.99 -4.31
C ASN A 100 16.25 -5.47 -5.78
N THR A 101 15.17 -5.14 -6.49
CA THR A 101 15.04 -5.39 -7.93
C THR A 101 15.61 -4.21 -8.73
N THR A 102 15.65 -4.31 -10.06
CA THR A 102 16.01 -3.16 -10.92
C THR A 102 15.02 -1.99 -10.81
N VAL A 103 13.78 -2.25 -10.39
CA VAL A 103 12.71 -1.25 -10.21
C VAL A 103 12.89 -0.45 -8.90
N THR A 104 13.54 -1.02 -7.89
CA THR A 104 13.82 -0.37 -6.60
C THR A 104 15.22 0.27 -6.54
N LYS A 105 15.77 0.72 -7.67
CA LYS A 105 17.14 1.29 -7.75
C LYS A 105 17.14 2.71 -8.31
N GLY A 106 18.21 3.45 -8.04
CA GLY A 106 18.40 4.80 -8.56
C GLY A 106 17.32 5.76 -8.05
N ALA A 107 16.62 6.43 -8.98
CA ALA A 107 15.56 7.39 -8.64
C ALA A 107 14.38 6.80 -7.84
N PHE A 108 14.23 5.47 -7.85
CA PHE A 108 13.17 4.73 -7.18
C PHE A 108 13.68 3.86 -6.02
N GLU A 109 14.93 4.11 -5.58
CA GLU A 109 15.42 3.49 -4.36
C GLU A 109 14.50 3.81 -3.17
N PRO A 110 14.27 2.86 -2.25
CA PRO A 110 13.46 3.13 -1.07
C PRO A 110 14.03 4.29 -0.25
N VAL A 111 13.25 5.36 -0.09
CA VAL A 111 13.66 6.54 0.69
C VAL A 111 12.80 6.69 1.93
N PRO A 112 13.40 7.02 3.10
CA PRO A 112 12.64 7.33 4.29
C PRO A 112 11.82 8.61 4.07
N VAL A 113 10.55 8.59 4.43
CA VAL A 113 9.63 9.73 4.31
C VAL A 113 8.89 10.00 5.60
N ARG A 114 8.53 11.26 5.81
CA ARG A 114 7.58 11.70 6.84
C ARG A 114 6.52 12.60 6.23
N GLY A 115 5.29 12.54 6.75
CA GLY A 115 4.20 13.27 6.12
C GLY A 115 2.87 13.16 6.83
N THR A 116 1.80 13.42 6.08
CA THR A 116 0.42 13.35 6.57
C THR A 116 -0.35 12.32 5.77
N VAL A 117 -1.15 11.52 6.47
CA VAL A 117 -2.10 10.58 5.88
C VAL A 117 -3.50 10.98 6.32
N LYS A 118 -4.43 11.09 5.37
CA LYS A 118 -5.86 11.29 5.65
C LYS A 118 -6.68 10.23 4.96
N SER A 119 -7.66 9.67 5.64
CA SER A 119 -8.58 8.72 5.04
C SER A 119 -9.82 8.54 5.90
N ASN A 120 -10.92 8.18 5.25
CA ASN A 120 -12.13 7.67 5.89
C ASN A 120 -12.43 6.21 5.46
N LEU A 121 -11.46 5.54 4.85
CA LEU A 121 -11.57 4.16 4.39
C LEU A 121 -11.39 3.19 5.57
N GLY A 122 -12.10 2.07 5.56
CA GLY A 122 -11.95 1.01 6.55
C GLY A 122 -10.47 0.60 6.75
N PRO A 123 -9.98 0.45 7.99
CA PRO A 123 -10.75 0.28 9.23
C PRO A 123 -11.23 1.58 9.90
N PHE A 124 -10.95 2.74 9.32
CA PHE A 124 -11.42 4.02 9.88
C PHE A 124 -12.92 4.16 9.61
N LYS A 125 -13.69 4.42 10.67
CA LYS A 125 -15.15 4.61 10.58
C LYS A 125 -15.56 6.05 10.31
N THR A 126 -14.61 6.97 10.41
CA THR A 126 -14.78 8.41 10.27
C THR A 126 -13.55 8.99 9.58
N ASP A 127 -13.68 10.22 9.10
CA ASP A 127 -12.54 11.00 8.63
C ASP A 127 -11.44 11.03 9.70
N THR A 128 -10.26 10.54 9.34
CA THR A 128 -9.12 10.43 10.23
C THR A 128 -7.89 11.03 9.56
N SER A 129 -7.17 11.88 10.30
CA SER A 129 -5.93 12.52 9.86
C SER A 129 -4.80 12.17 10.81
N PHE A 130 -3.72 11.64 10.26
CA PHE A 130 -2.49 11.29 10.97
C PHE A 130 -1.36 12.23 10.51
N PRO A 131 -1.01 13.25 11.31
CA PRO A 131 0.16 14.05 11.06
C PRO A 131 1.45 13.30 11.49
N ASP A 132 2.58 13.67 10.90
CA ASP A 132 3.91 13.14 11.21
C ASP A 132 4.04 11.61 11.12
N VAL A 133 3.38 11.01 10.13
CA VAL A 133 3.53 9.58 9.82
C VAL A 133 4.90 9.34 9.22
N ALA A 134 5.64 8.36 9.75
CA ALA A 134 6.94 7.94 9.25
C ALA A 134 6.84 6.62 8.46
N GLY A 135 7.56 6.54 7.35
CA GLY A 135 7.58 5.33 6.50
C GLY A 135 8.65 5.38 5.42
N PHE A 136 8.44 4.60 4.36
CA PHE A 136 9.31 4.58 3.18
C PHE A 136 8.47 4.77 1.92
N GLN A 137 8.97 5.57 0.98
CA GLN A 137 8.47 5.60 -0.39
C GLN A 137 9.33 4.66 -1.22
N ALA A 138 8.70 3.66 -1.85
CA ALA A 138 9.39 2.63 -2.63
C ALA A 138 8.51 2.15 -3.79
N ALA A 139 9.13 1.84 -4.94
CA ALA A 139 8.46 1.16 -6.06
C ALA A 139 8.84 -0.33 -6.05
N THR A 140 7.94 -1.19 -5.59
CA THR A 140 8.20 -2.63 -5.53
C THR A 140 7.36 -3.38 -6.57
N PRO A 141 7.95 -4.24 -7.42
CA PRO A 141 7.16 -5.25 -8.10
C PRO A 141 6.66 -6.28 -7.07
N PHE A 142 5.61 -7.02 -7.43
CA PHE A 142 5.08 -8.08 -6.60
C PHE A 142 4.69 -9.29 -7.44
N ILE A 143 4.72 -10.46 -6.80
CA ILE A 143 4.12 -11.69 -7.32
C ILE A 143 2.81 -11.89 -6.58
N GLU A 144 1.75 -12.24 -7.31
CA GLU A 144 0.45 -12.57 -6.75
C GLU A 144 0.13 -14.02 -7.11
N ASN A 145 0.12 -14.89 -6.09
CA ASN A 145 -0.42 -16.23 -6.22
C ASN A 145 -1.87 -16.19 -5.74
N ASN A 146 -2.80 -16.38 -6.68
CA ASN A 146 -4.22 -16.19 -6.44
C ASN A 146 -4.97 -17.50 -6.19
N TYR A 147 -6.16 -17.39 -5.59
CA TYR A 147 -7.10 -18.49 -5.34
C TYR A 147 -6.49 -19.70 -4.60
N LEU A 148 -5.56 -19.45 -3.67
CA LEU A 148 -4.92 -20.51 -2.90
C LEU A 148 -5.82 -20.92 -1.71
N PRO A 149 -5.91 -22.22 -1.37
CA PRO A 149 -6.59 -22.67 -0.16
C PRO A 149 -5.99 -21.99 1.08
N CYS A 150 -6.82 -21.28 1.85
CA CYS A 150 -6.33 -20.52 3.00
C CYS A 150 -5.65 -21.40 4.07
N GLU A 151 -5.99 -22.69 4.14
CA GLU A 151 -5.35 -23.65 5.06
C GLU A 151 -3.83 -23.81 4.81
N MET A 152 -3.37 -23.56 3.58
CA MET A 152 -1.94 -23.62 3.24
C MET A 152 -1.12 -22.55 3.98
N PHE A 153 -1.76 -21.49 4.46
CA PHE A 153 -1.10 -20.40 5.16
C PHE A 153 -1.17 -20.49 6.68
N ARG A 154 -1.61 -21.62 7.24
CA ARG A 154 -1.53 -21.84 8.70
C ARG A 154 -0.08 -21.85 9.15
N GLY A 155 0.28 -20.95 10.06
CA GLY A 155 1.66 -20.78 10.52
C GLY A 155 2.59 -20.21 9.45
N TYR A 156 2.05 -19.50 8.46
CA TYR A 156 2.82 -18.93 7.36
C TYR A 156 3.94 -18.02 7.85
N ASN A 157 5.13 -18.25 7.30
CA ASN A 157 6.30 -17.40 7.47
C ASN A 157 6.46 -16.54 6.22
N PRO A 158 6.42 -15.20 6.32
CA PRO A 158 6.59 -14.31 5.18
C PRO A 158 7.87 -14.59 4.40
N VAL A 159 7.73 -14.64 3.08
CA VAL A 159 8.86 -14.71 2.16
C VAL A 159 9.67 -13.42 2.30
N LYS A 160 10.95 -13.55 2.66
CA LYS A 160 11.91 -12.44 2.67
C LYS A 160 12.46 -12.24 1.26
N THR A 161 12.54 -11.00 0.81
CA THR A 161 12.95 -10.69 -0.58
C THR A 161 14.10 -9.69 -0.63
N THR A 162 14.81 -9.52 0.49
CA THR A 162 16.07 -8.79 0.62
C THR A 162 17.30 -9.68 0.57
#